data_AF-A0A2N9AIM1-F1
#
_entry.id   AF-A0A2N9AIM1-F1
#
_cell.length_a   1.000
_cell.length_b   1.000
_cell.length_c   1.000
_cell.angle_alpha   90.00
_cell.angle_beta   90.00
_cell.angle_gamma   90.00
#
_symmetry.space_group_name_H-M   'P 1'
#
loop_
_entity.id
_entity.type
_entity.pdbx_description
1 polymer ?
#
loop_
_entity_poly.entity_id
_entity_poly.type
_entity_poly.pdbx_seq_one_letter_code
_entity_poly.pdbx_strand_id
1 'polypeptide(L)'
;MSPFNPTHVSHKQVEAYPIGAAEFQADGSGKVGVHHPEHGYIVVPVPAGFLRRPGAVSEGDMLVRYAPTESEPDGYLSHSPRDVFEAGYAAVSKSSAMSFGDALAALKAGHRVARTGWNGKAMWLALSGVLGGRRVDADKFWSPHNEAFALSNGGSAVVLPCITMKTATGEILMGWLASQTDMLADDWMIVPAA
;
A
#
# COMPACT_ATOMS: atom_id res chain seq x y z
N MET A 1 -13.47 2.71 13.26
CA MET A 1 -13.68 1.87 12.06
C MET A 1 -12.57 0.85 11.96
N SER A 2 -12.77 -0.23 11.20
CA SER A 2 -11.66 -1.14 10.84
C SER A 2 -10.56 -0.38 10.09
N PRO A 3 -9.30 -0.85 10.16
CA PRO A 3 -8.23 -0.34 9.29
C PRO A 3 -8.69 -0.36 7.83
N PHE A 4 -8.37 0.70 7.09
CA PHE A 4 -8.74 0.81 5.68
C PHE A 4 -8.04 -0.27 4.86
N ASN A 5 -8.79 -1.09 4.13
CA ASN A 5 -8.26 -2.13 3.26
C ASN A 5 -8.86 -1.97 1.85
N PRO A 6 -8.09 -1.50 0.86
CA PRO A 6 -8.62 -1.19 -0.46
C PRO A 6 -9.07 -2.46 -1.19
N THR A 7 -10.28 -2.40 -1.73
CA THR A 7 -10.90 -3.49 -2.51
C THR A 7 -10.99 -3.13 -3.99
N HIS A 8 -11.06 -1.84 -4.31
CA HIS A 8 -11.23 -1.30 -5.66
C HIS A 8 -10.45 0.01 -5.82
N VAL A 9 -10.23 0.41 -7.08
CA VAL A 9 -9.62 1.69 -7.47
C VAL A 9 -10.50 2.38 -8.51
N SER A 10 -10.75 3.68 -8.30
CA SER A 10 -11.23 4.60 -9.33
C SER A 10 -10.14 5.61 -9.66
N HIS A 11 -10.40 6.92 -9.49
CA HIS A 11 -9.34 7.93 -9.39
C HIS A 11 -8.68 7.94 -8.00
N LYS A 12 -9.22 7.17 -7.04
CA LYS A 12 -8.71 6.96 -5.67
C LYS A 12 -8.89 5.49 -5.28
N GLN A 13 -8.12 5.04 -4.29
CA GLN A 13 -8.36 3.74 -3.65
C GLN A 13 -9.63 3.78 -2.81
N VAL A 14 -10.42 2.71 -2.87
CA VAL A 14 -11.66 2.58 -2.09
C VAL A 14 -11.82 1.18 -1.49
N GLU A 15 -12.46 1.14 -0.33
CA GLU A 15 -13.02 -0.04 0.29
C GLU A 15 -14.52 -0.04 -0.01
N ALA A 16 -15.05 -1.11 -0.62
CA ALA A 16 -16.43 -1.13 -1.09
C ALA A 16 -17.09 -2.49 -0.88
N TYR A 17 -18.29 -2.47 -0.35
CA TYR A 17 -19.07 -3.67 -0.06
C TYR A 17 -20.53 -3.51 -0.51
N PRO A 18 -21.17 -4.60 -0.97
CA PRO A 18 -22.56 -4.55 -1.36
C PRO A 18 -23.47 -4.35 -0.14
N ILE A 19 -24.42 -3.43 -0.29
CA ILE A 19 -25.45 -3.09 0.69
C ILE A 19 -26.48 -4.21 0.69
N GLY A 20 -26.76 -4.78 1.87
CA GLY A 20 -27.86 -5.72 2.06
C GLY A 20 -29.12 -5.03 2.58
N ALA A 21 -28.98 -4.02 3.44
CA ALA A 21 -30.10 -3.20 3.89
C ALA A 21 -29.63 -1.82 4.34
N ALA A 22 -30.53 -0.84 4.37
CA ALA A 22 -30.21 0.49 4.89
C ALA A 22 -31.43 1.14 5.57
N GLU A 23 -31.18 1.83 6.67
CA GLU A 23 -32.17 2.59 7.43
C GLU A 23 -31.64 4.02 7.61
N PHE A 24 -32.45 5.01 7.22
CA PHE A 24 -32.06 6.41 7.26
C PHE A 24 -33.06 7.26 8.05
N GLN A 25 -32.51 8.26 8.73
CA GLN A 25 -33.25 9.34 9.37
C GLN A 25 -33.52 10.47 8.36
N ALA A 26 -34.37 11.42 8.75
CA ALA A 26 -34.74 12.55 7.90
C ALA A 26 -33.55 13.47 7.52
N ASP A 27 -32.51 13.52 8.35
CA ASP A 27 -31.29 14.28 8.10
C ASP A 27 -30.27 13.56 7.19
N GLY A 28 -30.63 12.35 6.71
CA GLY A 28 -29.80 11.52 5.86
C GLY A 28 -28.73 10.71 6.60
N SER A 29 -28.65 10.80 7.93
CA SER A 29 -27.86 9.89 8.77
C SER A 29 -28.54 8.53 8.89
N GLY A 30 -27.82 7.48 9.28
CA GLY A 30 -28.44 6.17 9.35
C GLY A 30 -27.48 5.01 9.64
N LYS A 31 -27.96 3.82 9.30
CA LYS A 31 -27.22 2.56 9.39
C LYS A 31 -27.34 1.82 8.06
N VAL A 32 -26.20 1.40 7.53
CA VAL A 32 -26.11 0.64 6.28
C VAL A 32 -25.51 -0.73 6.61
N GLY A 33 -26.28 -1.79 6.38
CA GLY A 33 -25.81 -3.16 6.49
C GLY A 33 -25.14 -3.60 5.20
N VAL A 34 -23.94 -4.17 5.30
CA VAL A 34 -23.14 -4.62 4.14
C VAL A 34 -22.62 -6.04 4.32
N HIS A 35 -22.40 -6.75 3.21
CA HIS A 35 -21.78 -8.08 3.22
C HIS A 35 -20.25 -7.96 3.10
N HIS A 36 -19.55 -8.08 4.23
CA HIS A 36 -18.10 -8.10 4.30
C HIS A 36 -17.55 -9.52 4.08
N PRO A 37 -16.52 -9.72 3.25
CA PRO A 37 -16.01 -11.06 2.93
C PRO A 37 -15.43 -11.81 4.13
N GLU A 38 -14.80 -11.11 5.08
CA GLU A 38 -14.15 -11.72 6.25
C GLU A 38 -14.98 -11.68 7.53
N HIS A 39 -15.99 -10.80 7.58
CA HIS A 39 -16.73 -10.51 8.82
C HIS A 39 -18.24 -10.79 8.67
N GLY A 40 -18.66 -11.28 7.50
CA GLY A 40 -20.06 -11.51 7.21
C GLY A 40 -20.85 -10.20 7.15
N TYR A 41 -22.09 -10.23 7.64
CA TYR A 41 -22.95 -9.06 7.63
C TYR A 41 -22.57 -8.09 8.75
N ILE A 42 -22.17 -6.86 8.38
CA ILE A 42 -21.81 -5.81 9.33
C ILE A 42 -22.67 -4.57 9.13
N VAL A 43 -22.90 -3.81 10.21
CA VAL A 43 -23.69 -2.58 10.17
C VAL A 43 -22.76 -1.38 10.34
N VAL A 44 -22.76 -0.49 9.33
CA VAL A 44 -21.93 0.71 9.28
C VAL A 44 -22.80 1.93 9.55
N PRO A 45 -22.53 2.73 10.60
CA PRO A 45 -23.20 3.99 10.81
C PRO A 45 -22.74 5.01 9.76
N VAL A 46 -23.68 5.78 9.21
CA VAL A 46 -23.40 6.85 8.25
C VAL A 46 -23.86 8.21 8.79
N PRO A 47 -23.08 9.28 8.56
CA PRO A 47 -23.33 10.58 9.15
C PRO A 47 -24.51 11.31 8.47
N ALA A 48 -24.98 12.40 9.10
CA ALA A 48 -25.96 13.30 8.49
C ALA A 48 -25.49 13.80 7.12
N GLY A 49 -26.42 13.95 6.19
CA GLY A 49 -26.12 14.35 4.82
C GLY A 49 -25.49 13.27 3.93
N PHE A 50 -25.28 12.04 4.44
CA PHE A 50 -24.87 10.90 3.61
C PHE A 50 -25.91 10.62 2.51
N LEU A 51 -27.17 10.40 2.91
CA LEU A 51 -28.26 10.26 1.96
C LEU A 51 -28.79 11.65 1.56
N ARG A 52 -28.56 12.04 0.31
CA ARG A 52 -29.04 13.33 -0.22
C ARG A 52 -30.46 13.29 -0.78
N ARG A 53 -30.96 12.09 -1.13
CA ARG A 53 -32.29 11.89 -1.71
C ARG A 53 -32.93 10.63 -1.09
N PRO A 54 -34.13 10.74 -0.47
CA PRO A 54 -34.85 9.57 0.02
C PRO A 54 -35.06 8.52 -1.08
N GLY A 55 -34.88 7.24 -0.74
CA GLY A 55 -35.04 6.12 -1.69
C GLY A 55 -33.92 5.96 -2.72
N ALA A 56 -32.82 6.71 -2.62
CA ALA A 56 -31.71 6.61 -3.57
C ALA A 56 -30.80 5.39 -3.36
N VAL A 57 -30.92 4.69 -2.23
CA VAL A 57 -30.09 3.52 -1.89
C VAL A 57 -30.95 2.27 -2.01
N SER A 58 -30.48 1.31 -2.80
CA SER A 58 -31.13 0.02 -3.00
C SER A 58 -30.26 -1.13 -2.47
N GLU A 59 -30.90 -2.27 -2.17
CA GLU A 59 -30.17 -3.52 -1.93
C GLU A 59 -29.34 -3.87 -3.17
N GLY A 60 -28.11 -4.32 -2.94
CA GLY A 60 -27.14 -4.61 -3.98
C GLY A 60 -26.30 -3.40 -4.42
N ASP A 61 -26.66 -2.16 -4.08
CA ASP A 61 -25.79 -1.00 -4.31
C ASP A 61 -24.51 -1.11 -3.47
N MET A 62 -23.55 -0.22 -3.72
CA MET A 62 -22.25 -0.26 -3.06
C MET A 62 -22.15 0.84 -2.01
N LEU A 63 -21.81 0.45 -0.77
CA LEU A 63 -21.27 1.37 0.22
C LEU A 63 -19.77 1.48 -0.04
N VAL A 64 -19.30 2.69 -0.32
CA VAL A 64 -17.93 2.98 -0.71
C VAL A 64 -17.28 3.87 0.35
N ARG A 65 -16.19 3.42 0.93
CA ARG A 65 -15.29 4.22 1.77
C ARG A 65 -14.07 4.60 0.95
N TYR A 66 -13.82 5.88 0.81
CA TYR A 66 -12.61 6.38 0.16
C TYR A 66 -11.44 6.38 1.14
N ALA A 67 -10.22 6.24 0.60
CA ALA A 67 -9.00 6.21 1.40
C ALA A 67 -8.88 7.43 2.35
N PRO A 68 -8.38 7.22 3.58
CA PRO A 68 -8.09 8.30 4.51
C PRO A 68 -7.19 9.40 3.95
N THR A 69 -7.42 10.63 4.42
CA THR A 69 -6.59 11.80 4.13
C THR A 69 -6.26 12.53 5.43
N GLU A 70 -5.37 13.54 5.40
CA GLU A 70 -5.07 14.34 6.59
C GLU A 70 -6.31 15.04 7.16
N SER A 71 -7.21 15.51 6.29
CA SER A 71 -8.47 16.14 6.69
C SER A 71 -9.57 15.15 7.08
N GLU A 72 -9.48 13.90 6.60
CA GLU A 72 -10.46 12.84 6.84
C GLU A 72 -9.71 11.56 7.24
N PRO A 73 -9.23 11.45 8.49
CA PRO A 73 -8.35 10.37 8.93
C PRO A 73 -9.02 8.99 8.93
N ASP A 74 -10.35 8.94 8.91
CA ASP A 74 -11.13 7.72 8.75
C ASP A 74 -11.59 7.49 7.30
N GLY A 75 -11.25 8.38 6.36
CA GLY A 75 -11.84 8.43 5.03
C GLY A 75 -13.28 8.93 5.05
N TYR A 76 -13.91 9.00 3.88
CA TYR A 76 -15.32 9.39 3.77
C TYR A 76 -16.16 8.32 3.10
N LEU A 77 -17.41 8.22 3.55
CA LEU A 77 -18.38 7.27 3.02
C LEU A 77 -19.19 7.90 1.89
N SER A 78 -19.48 7.09 0.89
CA SER A 78 -20.34 7.43 -0.25
C SER A 78 -21.18 6.22 -0.64
N HIS A 79 -22.29 6.49 -1.31
CA HIS A 79 -23.11 5.48 -1.96
C HIS A 79 -22.84 5.52 -3.46
N SER A 80 -22.75 4.35 -4.08
CA SER A 80 -22.72 4.21 -5.54
C SER A 80 -23.75 3.18 -5.96
N PRO A 81 -24.64 3.50 -6.93
CA PRO A 81 -25.40 2.49 -7.63
C PRO A 81 -24.48 1.39 -8.17
N ARG A 82 -24.95 0.14 -8.17
CA ARG A 82 -24.13 -1.02 -8.57
C ARG A 82 -23.55 -0.87 -9.98
N ASP A 83 -24.37 -0.53 -10.95
CA ASP A 83 -23.98 -0.37 -12.35
C ASP A 83 -22.93 0.74 -12.54
N VAL A 84 -23.12 1.88 -11.86
CA VAL A 84 -22.16 2.99 -11.83
C VAL A 84 -20.85 2.55 -11.18
N PHE A 85 -20.93 1.75 -10.12
CA PHE A 85 -19.75 1.23 -9.44
C PHE A 85 -18.97 0.27 -10.35
N GLU A 86 -19.65 -0.71 -10.95
CA GLU A 86 -19.02 -1.69 -11.84
C GLU A 86 -18.43 -1.04 -13.11
N ALA A 87 -19.04 0.05 -13.60
CA ALA A 87 -18.51 0.80 -14.74
C ALA A 87 -17.32 1.72 -14.39
N GLY A 88 -17.28 2.25 -13.16
CA GLY A 88 -16.33 3.30 -12.75
C GLY A 88 -15.19 2.86 -11.84
N TYR A 89 -15.24 1.64 -11.31
CA TYR A 89 -14.29 1.13 -10.32
C TYR A 89 -13.73 -0.21 -10.79
N ALA A 90 -12.41 -0.29 -10.83
CA ALA A 90 -11.72 -1.54 -11.08
C ALA A 90 -11.48 -2.26 -9.76
N ALA A 91 -11.77 -3.55 -9.68
CA ALA A 91 -11.36 -4.37 -8.54
C ALA A 91 -9.84 -4.24 -8.37
N VAL A 92 -9.40 -3.98 -7.13
CA VAL A 92 -8.02 -4.23 -6.75
C VAL A 92 -7.89 -5.74 -6.84
N SER A 93 -7.36 -6.22 -7.96
CA SER A 93 -7.15 -7.64 -8.09
C SER A 93 -6.13 -8.03 -7.00
N LYS A 94 -6.45 -9.04 -6.19
CA LYS A 94 -5.40 -9.74 -5.44
C LYS A 94 -4.31 -10.31 -6.37
N SER A 95 -4.49 -10.25 -7.71
CA SER A 95 -3.53 -10.58 -8.76
C SER A 95 -2.74 -9.39 -9.35
N SER A 96 -2.87 -8.17 -8.82
CA SER A 96 -2.01 -7.02 -9.17
C SER A 96 -0.95 -6.76 -8.10
N ALA A 97 -0.99 -7.55 -7.04
CA ALA A 97 0.08 -7.58 -6.09
C ALA A 97 1.16 -8.54 -6.60
N MET A 98 2.37 -8.00 -6.69
CA MET A 98 3.55 -8.67 -7.19
C MET A 98 3.94 -9.80 -6.21
N SER A 99 4.37 -10.93 -6.76
CA SER A 99 5.10 -11.92 -5.95
C SER A 99 6.42 -11.31 -5.48
N PHE A 100 7.08 -11.95 -4.51
CA PHE A 100 8.46 -11.57 -4.15
C PHE A 100 9.41 -11.62 -5.37
N GLY A 101 9.20 -12.57 -6.30
CA GLY A 101 10.00 -12.68 -7.52
C GLY A 101 9.84 -11.47 -8.43
N ASP A 102 8.61 -10.99 -8.60
CA ASP A 102 8.30 -9.77 -9.35
C ASP A 102 8.86 -8.52 -8.67
N ALA A 103 8.75 -8.45 -7.33
CA ALA A 103 9.34 -7.37 -6.55
C ALA A 103 10.88 -7.32 -6.71
N LEU A 104 11.54 -8.47 -6.71
CA LEU A 104 12.97 -8.57 -6.98
C LEU A 104 13.33 -8.15 -8.41
N ALA A 105 12.50 -8.49 -9.40
CA ALA A 105 12.67 -8.03 -10.77
C ALA A 105 12.53 -6.50 -10.87
N ALA A 106 11.54 -5.92 -10.20
CA ALA A 106 11.33 -4.47 -10.15
C ALA A 106 12.51 -3.74 -9.47
N LEU A 107 13.06 -4.28 -8.37
CA LEU A 107 14.26 -3.77 -7.73
C LEU A 107 15.47 -3.74 -8.69
N LYS A 108 15.67 -4.82 -9.46
CA LYS A 108 16.73 -4.89 -10.48
C LYS A 108 16.52 -3.88 -11.61
N ALA A 109 15.27 -3.54 -11.92
CA ALA A 109 14.91 -2.49 -12.87
C ALA A 109 15.03 -1.07 -12.29
N GLY A 110 15.44 -0.92 -11.02
CA GLY A 110 15.65 0.38 -10.38
C GLY A 110 14.40 0.97 -9.71
N HIS A 111 13.31 0.21 -9.64
CA HIS A 111 12.11 0.65 -8.93
C HIS A 111 12.26 0.47 -7.41
N ARG A 112 11.53 1.29 -6.65
CA ARG A 112 11.29 1.04 -5.23
C ARG A 112 10.09 0.12 -5.08
N VAL A 113 10.13 -0.79 -4.11
CA VAL A 113 9.01 -1.69 -3.81
C VAL A 113 8.66 -1.67 -2.33
N ALA A 114 7.41 -2.00 -2.02
CA ALA A 114 6.93 -2.16 -0.64
C ALA A 114 5.88 -3.26 -0.59
N ARG A 115 5.58 -3.75 0.61
CA ARG A 115 4.40 -4.60 0.84
C ARG A 115 3.18 -3.74 1.15
N THR A 116 2.00 -4.20 0.75
CA THR A 116 0.73 -3.50 1.00
C THR A 116 0.50 -3.26 2.51
N GLY A 117 0.87 -4.23 3.34
CA GLY A 117 0.76 -4.14 4.81
C GLY A 117 1.87 -3.35 5.52
N TRP A 118 2.85 -2.77 4.81
CA TRP A 118 3.87 -1.92 5.42
C TRP A 118 3.28 -0.55 5.81
N ASN A 119 2.59 -0.57 6.96
CA ASN A 119 1.88 0.48 7.68
C ASN A 119 2.40 1.91 7.45
N GLY A 120 1.72 2.71 6.61
CA GLY A 120 1.57 4.18 6.69
C GLY A 120 2.80 5.09 6.85
N LYS A 121 4.01 4.56 6.94
CA LYS A 121 5.26 5.26 7.31
C LYS A 121 6.24 5.35 6.14
N ALA A 122 5.73 5.14 4.92
CA ALA A 122 6.49 5.20 3.67
C ALA A 122 7.79 4.37 3.73
N MET A 123 7.67 3.13 4.21
CA MET A 123 8.73 2.12 4.11
C MET A 123 8.85 1.66 2.67
N TRP A 124 10.07 1.37 2.23
CA TRP A 124 10.32 0.81 0.90
C TRP A 124 11.68 0.11 0.85
N LEU A 125 11.80 -0.82 -0.08
CA LEU A 125 13.06 -1.42 -0.51
C LEU A 125 13.58 -0.74 -1.77
N ALA A 126 14.89 -0.66 -1.89
CA ALA A 126 15.58 -0.27 -3.13
C ALA A 126 16.86 -1.10 -3.31
N LEU A 127 17.29 -1.24 -4.56
CA LEU A 127 18.61 -1.79 -4.86
C LEU A 127 19.64 -0.66 -4.72
N SER A 128 20.60 -0.82 -3.81
CA SER A 128 21.75 0.06 -3.70
C SER A 128 22.91 -0.47 -4.54
N GLY A 129 23.44 0.40 -5.40
CA GLY A 129 24.51 0.08 -6.33
C GLY A 129 24.01 -0.54 -7.64
N VAL A 130 24.96 -1.08 -8.40
CA VAL A 130 24.69 -1.80 -9.66
C VAL A 130 25.05 -3.27 -9.50
N LEU A 131 24.44 -4.15 -10.31
CA LEU A 131 24.62 -5.60 -10.15
C LEU A 131 26.08 -6.06 -10.24
N GLY A 132 26.92 -5.37 -11.04
CA GLY A 132 28.35 -5.63 -11.15
C GLY A 132 29.20 -5.06 -9.99
N GLY A 133 28.58 -4.47 -8.98
CA GLY A 133 29.26 -3.71 -7.94
C GLY A 133 29.74 -2.34 -8.42
N ARG A 134 30.08 -1.48 -7.45
CA ARG A 134 30.54 -0.10 -7.70
C ARG A 134 31.88 0.13 -7.01
N ARG A 135 32.81 0.77 -7.70
CA ARG A 135 34.05 1.26 -7.07
C ARG A 135 33.70 2.40 -6.10
N VAL A 136 34.18 2.28 -4.86
CA VAL A 136 33.97 3.23 -3.77
C VAL A 136 35.34 3.62 -3.23
N ASP A 137 35.61 4.92 -3.17
CA ASP A 137 36.86 5.46 -2.66
C ASP A 137 36.99 5.21 -1.15
N ALA A 138 38.23 5.08 -0.68
CA ALA A 138 38.51 4.69 0.70
C ALA A 138 37.81 5.57 1.75
N ASP A 139 37.79 6.89 1.53
CA ASP A 139 37.20 7.89 2.43
C ASP A 139 35.66 7.84 2.50
N LYS A 140 35.01 7.00 1.68
CA LYS A 140 33.56 6.83 1.67
C LYS A 140 33.10 5.60 2.45
N PHE A 141 34.01 4.76 2.93
CA PHE A 141 33.67 3.63 3.78
C PHE A 141 33.41 4.10 5.22
N TRP A 142 32.28 3.66 5.80
CA TRP A 142 31.99 3.93 7.21
C TRP A 142 32.81 3.07 8.18
N SER A 143 33.24 1.89 7.73
CA SER A 143 34.06 0.97 8.53
C SER A 143 35.54 1.27 8.29
N PRO A 144 36.34 1.53 9.34
CA PRO A 144 37.77 1.78 9.20
C PRO A 144 38.53 0.56 8.65
N HIS A 145 38.00 -0.65 8.84
CA HIS A 145 38.60 -1.86 8.27
C HIS A 145 38.41 -1.94 6.75
N ASN A 146 37.25 -1.52 6.25
CA ASN A 146 36.97 -1.48 4.81
C ASN A 146 37.75 -0.34 4.14
N GLU A 147 37.84 0.81 4.81
CA GLU A 147 38.70 1.92 4.38
C GLU A 147 40.17 1.48 4.29
N ALA A 148 40.71 0.83 5.32
CA ALA A 148 42.09 0.34 5.31
C ALA A 148 42.35 -0.67 4.17
N PHE A 149 41.39 -1.57 3.90
CA PHE A 149 41.47 -2.47 2.74
C PHE A 149 41.44 -1.70 1.41
N ALA A 150 40.57 -0.71 1.28
CA ALA A 150 40.51 0.13 0.08
C ALA A 150 41.83 0.90 -0.14
N LEU A 151 42.42 1.45 0.92
CA LEU A 151 43.73 2.13 0.88
C LEU A 151 44.84 1.18 0.43
N SER A 152 44.91 -0.03 0.99
CA SER A 152 45.91 -1.03 0.58
C SER A 152 45.68 -1.55 -0.85
N ASN A 153 44.46 -1.43 -1.37
CA ASN A 153 44.05 -1.84 -2.71
C ASN A 153 43.99 -0.67 -3.72
N GLY A 154 44.90 0.30 -3.60
CA GLY A 154 45.02 1.41 -4.55
C GLY A 154 43.95 2.50 -4.40
N GLY A 155 43.53 2.75 -3.15
CA GLY A 155 42.67 3.88 -2.76
C GLY A 155 41.16 3.65 -2.87
N SER A 156 40.71 2.43 -3.21
CA SER A 156 39.29 2.11 -3.35
C SER A 156 39.03 0.61 -3.22
N ALA A 157 37.77 0.24 -3.04
CA ALA A 157 37.32 -1.14 -3.21
C ALA A 157 36.00 -1.22 -4.00
N VAL A 158 35.75 -2.37 -4.61
CA VAL A 158 34.46 -2.66 -5.25
C VAL A 158 33.48 -3.11 -4.19
N VAL A 159 32.36 -2.40 -4.06
CA VAL A 159 31.25 -2.75 -3.18
C VAL A 159 30.16 -3.43 -3.99
N LEU A 160 29.77 -4.63 -3.56
CA LEU A 160 28.68 -5.38 -4.17
C LEU A 160 27.32 -4.73 -3.85
N PRO A 161 26.32 -4.90 -4.73
CA PRO A 161 25.00 -4.35 -4.49
C PRO A 161 24.34 -4.97 -3.25
N CYS A 162 23.43 -4.25 -2.62
CA CYS A 162 22.58 -4.79 -1.58
C CYS A 162 21.17 -4.20 -1.67
N ILE A 163 20.19 -4.94 -1.18
CA ILE A 163 18.85 -4.38 -0.98
C ILE A 163 18.92 -3.53 0.30
N THR A 164 18.42 -2.31 0.22
CA THR A 164 18.30 -1.41 1.38
C THR A 164 16.83 -1.24 1.72
N MET A 165 16.56 -0.87 2.97
CA MET A 165 15.21 -0.55 3.43
C MET A 165 15.19 0.85 4.03
N LYS A 166 14.24 1.70 3.62
CA LYS A 166 13.81 2.82 4.47
C LYS A 166 12.91 2.27 5.56
N THR A 167 13.36 2.38 6.81
CA THR A 167 12.63 1.88 7.98
C THR A 167 11.38 2.73 8.27
N ALA A 168 10.54 2.22 9.15
CA ALA A 168 9.37 2.95 9.68
C ALA A 168 9.76 4.26 10.40
N THR A 169 10.97 4.34 10.96
CA THR A 169 11.51 5.48 11.70
C THR A 169 12.34 6.43 10.83
N GLY A 170 12.59 6.07 9.57
CA GLY A 170 13.17 6.95 8.56
C GLY A 170 14.65 6.71 8.26
N GLU A 171 15.30 5.77 8.93
CA GLU A 171 16.69 5.39 8.64
C GLU A 171 16.79 4.52 7.38
N ILE A 172 17.99 4.46 6.81
CA ILE A 172 18.33 3.51 5.74
C ILE A 172 19.07 2.32 6.34
N LEU A 173 18.41 1.17 6.37
CA LEU A 173 19.03 -0.11 6.69
C LEU A 173 19.74 -0.64 5.45
N MET A 174 21.06 -0.79 5.54
CA MET A 174 21.88 -1.39 4.49
C MET A 174 21.95 -2.91 4.66
N GLY A 175 21.68 -3.67 3.59
CA GLY A 175 21.69 -5.13 3.64
C GLY A 175 20.43 -5.70 4.29
N TRP A 176 19.25 -5.29 3.81
CA TRP A 176 17.97 -5.87 4.23
C TRP A 176 17.92 -7.36 3.89
N LEU A 177 17.50 -8.17 4.87
CA LEU A 177 17.34 -9.61 4.73
C LEU A 177 15.85 -9.93 4.57
N ALA A 178 15.50 -10.58 3.48
CA ALA A 178 14.15 -11.08 3.28
C ALA A 178 13.88 -12.23 4.26
N SER A 179 12.81 -12.12 5.03
CA SER A 179 12.32 -13.23 5.85
C SER A 179 11.54 -14.24 5.00
N GLN A 180 11.27 -15.43 5.55
CA GLN A 180 10.40 -16.42 4.89
C GLN A 180 9.02 -15.84 4.57
N THR A 181 8.48 -14.98 5.43
CA THR A 181 7.18 -14.35 5.22
C THR A 181 7.22 -13.27 4.15
N ASP A 182 8.38 -12.64 3.91
CA ASP A 182 8.57 -11.70 2.81
C ASP A 182 8.67 -12.43 1.47
N MET A 183 9.44 -13.53 1.44
CA MET A 183 9.65 -14.33 0.22
C MET A 183 8.39 -15.05 -0.25
N LEU A 184 7.50 -15.42 0.67
CA LEU A 184 6.22 -16.09 0.38
C LEU A 184 5.05 -15.12 0.24
N ALA A 185 5.30 -13.81 0.31
CA ALA A 185 4.24 -12.81 0.18
C ALA A 185 3.95 -12.48 -1.29
N ASP A 186 2.67 -12.32 -1.57
CA ASP A 186 2.13 -11.88 -2.86
C ASP A 186 1.42 -10.53 -2.73
N ASP A 187 1.87 -9.67 -1.81
CA ASP A 187 1.29 -8.34 -1.54
C ASP A 187 2.25 -7.19 -1.92
N TRP A 188 3.24 -7.44 -2.77
CA TRP A 188 4.25 -6.45 -3.15
C TRP A 188 3.72 -5.45 -4.19
N MET A 189 4.24 -4.23 -4.15
CA MET A 189 3.89 -3.15 -5.07
C MET A 189 5.10 -2.27 -5.39
N ILE A 190 5.17 -1.74 -6.61
CA ILE A 190 6.09 -0.65 -6.94
C ILE A 190 5.56 0.62 -6.29
N VAL A 191 6.45 1.40 -5.67
CA VAL A 191 6.12 2.72 -5.14
C VAL A 191 6.86 3.81 -5.94
N PRO A 192 6.26 4.99 -6.16
CA PRO A 192 6.89 6.08 -6.93
C PRO A 192 8.27 6.41 -6.37
N ALA A 193 9.20 6.87 -7.19
CA ALA A 193 10.37 7.63 -6.71
C ALA A 193 9.90 9.01 -6.19
N ALA A 194 10.57 9.54 -5.17
CA ALA A 194 10.30 10.87 -4.64
C ALA A 194 11.07 11.89 -5.47
#